data_AF-A0A836FXV8-F1
#
_entry.id   AF-A0A836FXV8-F1
#
_cell.length_a   1.000
_cell.length_b   1.000
_cell.length_c   1.000
_cell.angle_alpha   90.00
_cell.angle_beta   90.00
_cell.angle_gamma   90.00
#
_symmetry.space_group_name_H-M   'P 1'
#
loop_
_entity.id
_entity.type
_entity.pdbx_description
1 polymer ?
#
loop_
_entity_poly.entity_id
_entity_poly.type
_entity_poly.pdbx_seq_one_letter_code
_entity_poly.pdbx_strand_id
1 'polypeptide(L)'
;MTKLLEWLSCATVIFGVWFATITSNSILVKEWREIILFLPITSLFLFGLYAITIVLFRVFTFNNCESAAIELQRQIEEAKKDLQSKGVILQRTDVSSTS
;
A
#
# COMPACT_ATOMS: atom_id res chain seq x y z
N MET A 1 20.49 4.74 -10.57
CA MET A 1 20.32 5.62 -9.39
C MET A 1 19.05 5.21 -8.67
N THR A 2 19.14 4.61 -7.48
CA THR A 2 17.98 4.07 -6.78
C THR A 2 17.12 5.21 -6.24
N LYS A 3 15.84 5.27 -6.64
CA LYS A 3 14.87 6.27 -6.16
C LYS A 3 14.78 6.31 -4.63
N LEU A 4 15.06 5.19 -3.97
CA LEU A 4 15.19 5.09 -2.52
C LEU A 4 16.26 6.06 -1.97
N LEU A 5 17.45 6.12 -2.57
CA LEU A 5 18.54 6.96 -2.10
C LEU A 5 18.20 8.47 -2.21
N GLU A 6 17.44 8.84 -3.25
CA GLU A 6 16.93 10.20 -3.47
C GLU A 6 15.94 10.62 -2.35
N TRP A 7 15.02 9.74 -1.99
CA TRP A 7 14.08 10.00 -0.89
C TRP A 7 14.76 9.99 0.48
N LEU A 8 15.72 9.07 0.69
CA LEU A 8 16.47 8.96 1.95
C LEU A 8 17.33 10.20 2.20
N SER A 9 17.99 10.73 1.16
CA SER A 9 18.79 11.95 1.29
C SER A 9 17.92 13.16 1.61
N CYS A 10 16.76 13.30 0.96
CA CYS A 10 15.80 14.36 1.26
C CYS A 10 15.28 14.29 2.71
N ALA A 11 14.90 13.09 3.16
CA ALA A 11 14.48 12.87 4.55
C ALA A 11 15.58 13.24 5.55
N THR A 12 16.83 12.86 5.27
CA THR A 12 17.98 13.15 6.13
C THR A 12 18.20 14.65 6.29
N VAL A 13 18.06 15.45 5.22
CA VAL A 13 18.18 16.91 5.29
C VAL A 13 17.08 17.51 6.18
N ILE A 14 15.83 17.04 6.04
CA ILE A 14 14.70 17.53 6.85
C ILE A 14 14.91 17.22 8.33
N PHE A 15 15.31 15.99 8.67
CA PHE A 15 15.64 15.62 10.04
C PHE A 15 16.84 16.41 10.58
N GLY A 16 17.84 16.70 9.74
CA GLY A 16 18.98 17.55 10.08
C GLY A 16 18.57 18.97 10.44
N VAL A 17 17.67 19.59 9.66
CA VAL A 17 17.12 20.93 9.95
C VAL A 17 16.32 20.92 11.27
N TRP A 18 15.53 19.88 11.52
CA TRP A 18 14.79 19.72 12.77
C TRP A 18 15.74 19.61 13.98
N PHE A 19 16.78 18.79 13.87
CA PHE A 19 17.79 18.62 14.94
C PHE A 19 18.59 19.91 15.20
N ALA A 20 18.93 20.64 14.14
CA ALA A 20 19.55 21.96 14.24
C ALA A 20 18.62 22.97 14.92
N THR A 21 17.31 22.90 14.65
CA THR A 21 16.30 23.75 15.28
C THR A 21 16.20 23.49 16.79
N ILE A 22 16.28 22.23 17.23
CA ILE A 22 16.28 21.86 18.67
C ILE A 22 17.49 22.42 19.43
N THR A 23 18.64 22.45 18.77
CA THR A 23 19.92 22.91 19.34
C THR A 23 20.03 24.44 19.36
N SER A 24 19.23 25.13 18.54
CA SER A 24 19.18 26.59 18.52
C SER A 24 18.60 27.18 19.82
N ASN A 25 19.25 28.22 20.34
CA ASN A 25 18.84 28.95 21.56
C ASN A 25 17.93 30.16 21.26
N SER A 26 17.21 30.12 20.14
CA SER A 26 16.33 31.23 19.74
C SER A 26 15.11 31.34 20.66
N ILE A 27 14.69 32.57 20.98
CA ILE A 27 13.55 32.86 21.88
C ILE A 27 12.26 32.18 21.40
N LEU A 28 11.99 32.19 20.08
CA LEU A 28 10.82 31.52 19.49
C LEU A 28 10.85 30.00 19.66
N VAL A 29 12.03 29.38 19.57
CA VAL A 29 12.20 27.94 19.77
C VAL A 29 11.96 27.56 21.22
N LYS A 30 12.26 28.44 22.17
CA LYS A 30 12.08 28.20 23.60
C LYS A 30 10.60 28.19 24.00
N GLU A 31 9.80 29.06 23.39
CA GLU A 31 8.35 29.15 23.62
C GLU A 31 7.61 27.94 23.03
N TRP A 32 8.03 27.47 21.84
CA TRP A 32 7.38 26.36 21.11
C TRP A 32 8.14 25.03 21.21
N ARG A 33 9.05 24.90 22.19
CA ARG A 33 9.99 23.77 22.29
C ARG A 33 9.30 22.42 22.36
N GLU A 34 8.23 22.31 23.13
CA GLU A 34 7.48 21.05 23.29
C GLU A 34 6.84 20.63 21.97
N ILE A 35 6.19 21.56 21.27
CA ILE A 35 5.55 21.29 19.97
C ILE A 35 6.57 20.88 18.92
N ILE A 36 7.73 21.55 18.88
CA ILE A 36 8.83 21.21 17.97
C ILE A 36 9.38 19.80 18.27
N LEU A 37 9.49 19.41 19.54
CA LEU A 37 9.94 18.07 19.93
C LEU A 37 8.97 16.97 19.49
N PHE A 38 7.65 17.20 19.61
CA PHE A 38 6.63 16.21 19.24
C PHE A 38 6.33 16.16 17.73
N LEU A 39 6.70 17.20 16.98
CA LEU A 39 6.43 17.34 15.55
C LEU A 39 6.75 16.09 14.71
N PRO A 40 7.94 15.48 14.76
CA PRO A 40 8.24 14.29 13.94
C PRO A 40 7.43 13.06 14.36
N ILE A 41 7.14 12.90 15.66
CA ILE A 41 6.34 11.79 16.19
C ILE A 41 4.89 11.92 15.71
N THR A 42 4.31 13.11 15.85
CA THR A 42 2.94 13.37 15.39
C THR A 42 2.85 13.22 13.87
N SER A 43 3.83 13.73 13.12
CA SER A 43 3.89 13.54 11.66
C SER A 43 3.93 12.07 11.25
N LEU A 44 4.76 11.26 11.91
CA LEU A 44 4.86 9.83 11.62
C LEU A 44 3.55 9.09 11.95
N PHE A 45 2.91 9.46 13.05
CA PHE A 45 1.63 8.90 13.45
C PHE A 45 0.52 9.21 12.45
N LEU A 46 0.38 10.47 12.01
CA LEU A 46 -0.60 10.84 10.97
C LEU A 46 -0.31 10.13 9.65
N PHE A 47 0.96 10.05 9.24
CA PHE A 47 1.36 9.34 8.03
C PHE A 47 1.02 7.84 8.12
N GLY A 48 1.28 7.21 9.27
CA GLY A 48 0.93 5.82 9.52
C GLY A 48 -0.57 5.57 9.46
N LEU A 49 -1.37 6.40 10.13
CA LEU A 49 -2.83 6.32 10.06
C LEU A 49 -3.34 6.47 8.63
N TYR A 50 -2.85 7.48 7.90
CA TYR A 50 -3.21 7.68 6.50
C TYR A 50 -2.85 6.47 5.64
N ALA A 51 -1.64 5.93 5.79
CA ALA A 51 -1.21 4.74 5.06
C ALA A 51 -2.11 3.53 5.35
N ILE A 52 -2.42 3.27 6.62
CA ILE A 52 -3.33 2.19 7.03
C ILE A 52 -4.72 2.39 6.41
N THR A 53 -5.29 3.59 6.51
CA THR A 53 -6.61 3.90 5.94
C THR A 53 -6.63 3.67 4.43
N ILE A 54 -5.60 4.11 3.71
CA ILE A 54 -5.52 3.93 2.25
C ILE A 54 -5.36 2.45 1.88
N VAL A 55 -4.51 1.71 2.59
CA VAL A 55 -4.33 0.28 2.37
C VAL A 55 -5.63 -0.47 2.62
N LEU A 56 -6.28 -0.23 3.77
CA LEU A 56 -7.58 -0.82 4.08
C LEU A 56 -8.61 -0.47 3.01
N PHE A 57 -8.77 0.82 2.68
CA PHE A 57 -9.73 1.27 1.66
C PHE A 57 -9.50 0.59 0.31
N ARG A 58 -8.24 0.48 -0.13
CA ARG A 58 -7.92 -0.21 -1.39
C ARG A 58 -8.15 -1.72 -1.32
N VAL A 59 -7.81 -2.36 -0.22
CA VAL A 59 -8.07 -3.80 -0.03
C VAL A 59 -9.57 -4.08 -0.01
N PHE A 60 -10.35 -3.29 0.73
CA PHE A 60 -11.81 -3.39 0.72
C PHE A 60 -12.40 -3.16 -0.67
N THR A 61 -11.88 -2.19 -1.43
CA THR A 61 -12.35 -1.89 -2.79
C THR A 61 -11.98 -2.98 -3.80
N PHE A 62 -10.82 -3.62 -3.66
CA PHE A 62 -10.37 -4.69 -4.56
C PHE A 62 -11.23 -5.97 -4.47
N ASN A 63 -11.87 -6.23 -3.32
CA ASN A 63 -12.78 -7.37 -3.14
C ASN A 63 -14.06 -7.26 -4.01
N ASN A 64 -14.44 -6.05 -4.45
CA ASN A 64 -15.66 -5.84 -5.23
C ASN A 64 -15.52 -6.16 -6.73
N CYS A 65 -14.48 -6.89 -7.13
CA CYS A 65 -14.27 -7.33 -8.52
C CYS A 65 -15.19 -8.52 -8.92
N GLU A 66 -16.43 -8.53 -8.43
CA GLU A 66 -17.42 -9.56 -8.74
C GLU A 66 -17.72 -9.61 -10.25
N SER A 67 -17.84 -8.45 -10.89
CA SER A 67 -18.06 -8.37 -12.34
C SER A 67 -16.90 -8.94 -13.16
N ALA A 68 -15.65 -8.70 -12.74
CA ALA A 68 -14.47 -9.24 -13.41
C ALA A 68 -14.35 -10.76 -13.21
N ALA A 69 -14.72 -11.26 -12.02
CA ALA A 69 -14.78 -12.69 -11.75
C ALA A 69 -15.85 -13.39 -12.60
N ILE A 70 -17.04 -12.80 -12.74
CA ILE A 70 -18.14 -13.34 -13.57
C ILE A 70 -17.74 -13.37 -15.04
N GLU A 71 -17.14 -12.29 -15.56
CA GLU A 71 -16.68 -12.25 -16.95
C GLU A 71 -15.59 -13.30 -17.24
N LEU A 72 -14.64 -13.48 -16.31
CA LEU A 72 -13.64 -14.54 -16.43
C LEU A 72 -14.27 -15.94 -16.40
N GLN A 73 -15.24 -16.19 -15.52
CA GLN A 73 -15.97 -17.46 -15.50
C GLN A 73 -16.71 -17.73 -16.81
N ARG A 74 -17.32 -16.70 -17.40
CA ARG A 74 -17.99 -16.79 -18.71
C ARG A 74 -17.01 -17.20 -19.81
N GLN A 75 -15.82 -16.59 -19.84
CA GLN A 75 -14.77 -16.91 -20.81
C GLN A 75 -14.23 -18.35 -20.62
N ILE A 76 -14.10 -18.82 -19.38
CA ILE A 76 -13.71 -20.21 -19.09
C ILE A 76 -14.74 -21.20 -19.65
N GLU A 77 -16.03 -20.91 -19.49
CA GLU A 77 -17.10 -21.79 -19.97
C GLU A 77 -17.22 -21.81 -21.49
N GLU A 78 -17.05 -20.66 -22.14
CA GLU A 78 -16.96 -20.58 -23.61
C GLU A 78 -15.75 -21.35 -24.14
N ALA A 79 -14.56 -21.16 -23.55
CA ALA A 79 -13.35 -21.89 -23.94
C ALA A 79 -13.50 -23.41 -23.74
N LYS A 80 -14.17 -23.84 -22.66
CA LYS A 80 -14.46 -25.25 -22.41
C LYS A 80 -15.36 -25.85 -23.50
N LYS A 81 -16.40 -25.13 -23.92
CA LYS A 81 -17.30 -25.58 -24.99
C LYS A 81 -16.57 -25.65 -26.33
N ASP A 82 -15.72 -24.67 -26.65
CA ASP A 82 -14.90 -24.69 -27.87
C ASP A 82 -13.93 -25.89 -27.88
N LEU A 83 -13.26 -26.18 -26.76
CA LEU A 83 -12.37 -27.34 -26.64
C LEU A 83 -13.11 -28.67 -26.76
N GLN A 84 -14.31 -28.79 -26.19
CA GLN A 84 -15.15 -29.97 -26.37
C GLN A 84 -15.60 -30.14 -27.83
N SER A 85 -15.92 -29.05 -28.52
CA SER A 85 -16.25 -29.09 -29.96
C SER A 85 -15.08 -29.57 -30.82
N LYS A 86 -13.85 -29.34 -30.36
CA LYS A 86 -12.59 -29.81 -30.98
C LYS A 86 -12.19 -31.21 -30.54
N GLY A 87 -13.01 -31.90 -29.73
CA GLY A 87 -12.77 -33.28 -29.29
C GLY A 87 -11.79 -33.43 -28.12
N VAL A 88 -11.44 -32.33 -27.43
CA VAL A 88 -10.52 -32.36 -26.29
C VAL A 88 -11.31 -32.58 -24.99
N ILE A 89 -11.07 -33.70 -24.31
CA ILE A 89 -11.68 -34.03 -23.02
C ILE A 89 -10.81 -33.47 -21.90
N LEU A 90 -11.26 -32.38 -21.25
CA LEU A 90 -10.61 -31.86 -20.05
C LEU A 90 -10.99 -32.74 -18.84
N GLN A 91 -10.06 -33.56 -18.35
CA GLN A 91 -10.20 -34.20 -17.03
C GLN A 91 -10.05 -33.12 -15.96
N ARG A 92 -11.13 -32.88 -15.21
CA ARG A 92 -11.09 -32.03 -14.02
C ARG A 92 -10.32 -32.80 -12.95
N THR A 93 -9.14 -32.31 -12.57
CA THR A 93 -8.50 -32.73 -11.32
C THR A 93 -9.05 -31.81 -10.24
N ASP A 94 -9.99 -32.33 -9.46
CA ASP A 94 -10.65 -31.58 -8.40
C ASP A 94 -9.62 -31.37 -7.27
N VAL A 95 -8.97 -30.21 -7.23
CA VAL A 95 -8.25 -29.76 -6.03
C VAL A 95 -9.29 -29.28 -5.02
N SER A 96 -10.15 -30.18 -4.58
CA SER A 96 -11.18 -29.95 -3.56
C SER A 96 -11.01 -30.88 -2.35
N SER A 97 -9.84 -31.51 -2.20
CA SER A 97 -9.55 -32.45 -1.11
C SER A 97 -8.18 -32.24 -0.46
N THR A 98 -7.79 -30.99 -0.21
CA THR A 98 -6.80 -30.65 0.81
C THR A 98 -7.30 -29.45 1.58
N SER A 99 -8.22 -29.76 2.50
CA SER A 99 -8.43 -29.03 3.73
C SER A 99 -7.17 -29.05 4.60
#